data_AF-A0A7J5ZRW6-F1
#
_entry.id   AF-A0A7J5ZRW6-F1
#
_cell.length_a   1.000
_cell.length_b   1.000
_cell.length_c   1.000
_cell.angle_alpha   90.00
_cell.angle_beta   90.00
_cell.angle_gamma   90.00
#
_symmetry.space_group_name_H-M   'P 1'
#
loop_
_entity.id
_entity.type
_entity.pdbx_description
1 polymer ?
#
loop_
_entity_poly.entity_id
_entity_poly.type
_entity_poly.pdbx_seq_one_letter_code
_entity_poly.pdbx_strand_id
1 'polypeptide(L)'
;MALNKIQTYHRSMFRFLQEVISQRCLFAVSSIHTTSTQSNSNSCSVVRCSRQKYERMYPVLLVRPDGSTINIRYKEPRRIIMMPVDITSLSEEERKTRIRKRDPKKGVAKRNNDEFEDDFKLEDYSKFWKKT
;
A
#
# COMPACT_ATOMS: atom_id res chain seq x y z
N MET A 1 -18.20 54.10 -48.03
CA MET A 1 -18.50 52.92 -47.19
C MET A 1 -18.25 51.66 -48.01
N ALA A 2 -17.35 50.81 -47.50
CA ALA A 2 -16.98 49.44 -47.88
C ALA A 2 -16.84 49.06 -49.37
N LEU A 3 -15.59 48.84 -49.76
CA LEU A 3 -15.07 48.40 -51.06
C LEU A 3 -15.12 46.86 -51.23
N ASN A 4 -15.52 46.46 -52.44
CA ASN A 4 -14.96 45.40 -53.30
C ASN A 4 -14.70 43.99 -52.74
N LYS A 5 -15.55 43.06 -53.20
CA LYS A 5 -15.18 41.66 -53.50
C LYS A 5 -14.12 41.63 -54.61
N ILE A 6 -13.02 40.90 -54.41
CA ILE A 6 -12.16 40.21 -55.40
C ILE A 6 -11.25 39.28 -54.55
N GLN A 7 -11.52 37.98 -54.52
CA GLN A 7 -10.83 36.93 -55.29
C GLN A 7 -9.53 36.43 -54.63
N THR A 8 -9.70 35.29 -53.95
CA THR A 8 -8.80 34.12 -53.91
C THR A 8 -7.45 34.23 -54.61
N TYR A 9 -6.35 34.50 -53.87
CA TYR A 9 -5.01 34.07 -54.26
C TYR A 9 -4.08 33.96 -53.04
N HIS A 10 -3.95 32.75 -52.48
CA HIS A 10 -2.67 32.28 -51.97
C HIS A 10 -2.65 30.73 -51.95
N ARG A 11 -2.62 30.14 -53.14
CA ARG A 11 -1.98 28.85 -53.35
C ARG A 11 -0.48 29.12 -53.44
N SER A 12 0.30 28.76 -52.42
CA SER A 12 1.73 28.54 -52.61
C SER A 12 2.33 27.76 -51.45
N MET A 13 2.63 26.49 -51.72
CA MET A 13 3.84 25.79 -51.29
C MET A 13 4.06 25.51 -49.80
N PHE A 14 3.28 24.58 -49.25
CA PHE A 14 3.81 23.57 -48.32
C PHE A 14 3.34 22.18 -48.74
N ARG A 15 3.73 21.79 -49.96
CA ARG A 15 3.75 20.40 -50.43
C ARG A 15 5.17 20.11 -50.90
N PHE A 16 6.07 19.82 -49.98
CA PHE A 16 7.32 19.12 -50.26
C PHE A 16 7.96 18.83 -48.91
N LEU A 17 7.46 17.80 -48.22
CA LEU A 17 8.17 17.04 -47.17
C LEU A 17 7.27 15.87 -46.67
N GLN A 18 6.47 15.25 -47.57
CA GLN A 18 5.66 14.09 -47.20
C GLN A 18 5.72 12.94 -48.23
N GLU A 19 6.78 12.86 -49.04
CA GLU A 19 6.93 11.75 -50.00
C GLU A 19 8.08 10.78 -49.70
N VAL A 20 9.00 11.09 -48.79
CA VAL A 20 10.20 10.24 -48.57
C VAL A 20 10.02 9.20 -47.45
N ILE A 21 8.96 9.28 -46.64
CA ILE A 21 8.73 8.30 -45.55
C ILE A 21 7.84 7.14 -46.02
N SER A 22 7.10 7.30 -47.13
CA SER A 22 6.10 6.30 -47.57
C SER A 22 6.67 5.11 -48.36
N GLN A 23 7.99 5.02 -48.56
CA GLN A 23 8.59 3.99 -49.43
C GLN A 23 9.48 2.97 -48.71
N ARG A 24 9.52 2.95 -47.38
CA ARG A 24 10.22 1.89 -46.63
C ARG A 24 9.30 1.27 -45.60
N CYS A 25 8.46 0.36 -46.08
CA CYS A 25 8.11 -0.91 -45.46
C CYS A 25 6.86 -1.41 -46.18
N LEU A 26 7.06 -2.15 -47.27
CA LEU A 26 6.11 -3.21 -47.59
C LEU A 26 6.03 -4.07 -46.31
N PHE A 27 4.91 -4.00 -45.61
CA PHE A 27 4.63 -4.91 -44.52
C PHE A 27 4.67 -6.32 -45.11
N ALA A 28 5.76 -7.03 -44.85
CA ALA A 28 5.74 -8.48 -44.94
C ALA A 28 4.59 -8.93 -44.06
N VAL A 29 3.61 -9.63 -44.64
CA VAL A 29 2.55 -10.30 -43.91
C VAL A 29 3.22 -11.39 -43.09
N SER A 30 3.70 -11.02 -41.90
CA SER A 30 4.15 -11.98 -40.92
C SER A 30 2.92 -12.74 -40.44
N SER A 31 2.98 -14.06 -40.56
CA SER A 31 2.07 -14.98 -39.90
C SER A 31 1.86 -14.50 -38.47
N ILE A 32 0.61 -14.22 -38.11
CA ILE A 32 0.21 -13.86 -36.75
C ILE A 32 0.46 -15.10 -35.90
N HIS A 33 1.64 -15.19 -35.30
CA HIS A 33 1.96 -16.25 -34.35
C HIS A 33 1.11 -15.98 -33.09
N THR A 34 0.06 -16.76 -32.89
CA THR A 34 -0.81 -16.72 -31.70
C THR A 34 -0.07 -17.31 -30.50
N THR A 35 1.01 -16.67 -30.07
CA THR A 35 1.58 -16.97 -28.74
C THR A 35 0.58 -16.52 -27.69
N SER A 36 0.21 -17.41 -26.75
CA SER A 36 -0.64 -16.99 -25.65
C SER A 36 0.14 -15.97 -24.80
N THR A 37 -0.41 -14.77 -24.64
CA THR A 37 0.21 -13.71 -23.85
C THR A 37 0.24 -14.18 -22.40
N GLN A 38 1.40 -14.59 -21.91
CA GLN A 38 1.58 -14.91 -20.50
C GLN A 38 1.54 -13.61 -19.69
N SER A 39 0.61 -13.55 -18.74
CA SER A 39 0.46 -12.42 -17.82
C SER A 39 1.62 -12.40 -16.81
N ASN A 40 2.71 -11.74 -17.17
CA ASN A 40 3.86 -11.53 -16.28
C ASN A 40 3.76 -10.17 -15.59
N SER A 41 3.95 -10.14 -14.27
CA SER A 41 3.95 -8.89 -13.47
C SER A 41 5.10 -7.94 -13.85
N ASN A 42 6.16 -8.47 -14.45
CA ASN A 42 7.36 -7.70 -14.79
C ASN A 42 7.24 -6.89 -16.08
N SER A 43 6.25 -7.17 -16.94
CA SER A 43 6.10 -6.55 -18.27
C SER A 43 6.04 -5.02 -18.24
N CYS A 44 5.49 -4.43 -17.17
CA CYS A 44 5.40 -2.98 -16.97
C CYS A 44 6.10 -2.49 -15.69
N SER A 45 7.04 -3.26 -15.14
CA SER A 45 7.69 -2.94 -13.86
C SER A 45 8.75 -1.82 -13.98
N VAL A 46 9.48 -1.76 -15.12
CA VAL A 46 10.54 -0.79 -15.37
C VAL A 46 9.98 0.39 -16.17
N VAL A 47 9.65 1.48 -15.48
CA VAL A 47 9.03 2.67 -16.09
C VAL A 47 9.65 3.98 -15.58
N ARG A 48 9.40 5.09 -16.27
CA ARG A 48 9.76 6.45 -15.83
C ARG A 48 8.55 7.37 -15.84
N CYS A 49 8.66 8.51 -15.16
CA CYS A 49 7.65 9.56 -15.25
C CYS A 49 7.62 10.12 -16.68
N SER A 50 6.43 10.19 -17.28
CA SER A 50 6.22 10.69 -18.64
C SER A 50 6.21 12.23 -18.74
N ARG A 51 5.99 12.92 -17.62
CA ARG A 51 5.95 14.38 -17.55
C ARG A 51 7.32 14.99 -17.86
N GLN A 52 7.33 16.14 -18.53
CA GLN A 52 8.57 16.88 -18.86
C GLN A 52 9.24 17.46 -17.61
N LYS A 53 8.45 18.06 -16.72
CA LYS A 53 8.91 18.59 -15.42
C LYS A 53 8.23 17.80 -14.30
N TYR A 54 9.02 17.18 -13.44
CA TYR A 54 8.54 16.44 -12.27
C TYR A 54 9.55 16.55 -11.12
N GLU A 55 9.04 16.49 -9.91
CA GLU A 55 9.86 16.45 -8.70
C GLU A 55 10.52 15.08 -8.55
N ARG A 56 11.68 15.05 -7.87
CA ARG A 56 12.35 13.81 -7.55
C ARG A 56 11.45 12.98 -6.63
N MET A 57 11.23 11.73 -7.02
CA MET A 57 10.54 10.75 -6.19
C MET A 57 11.48 9.60 -5.83
N TYR A 58 11.31 9.06 -4.63
CA TYR A 58 12.12 7.99 -4.08
C TYR A 58 11.33 6.67 -4.08
N PRO A 59 11.97 5.52 -4.34
CA PRO A 59 11.34 4.22 -4.20
C PRO A 59 11.11 3.93 -2.71
N VAL A 60 9.88 3.58 -2.35
CA VAL A 60 9.46 3.31 -0.97
C VAL A 60 8.65 2.03 -0.92
N LEU A 61 8.87 1.24 0.14
CA LEU A 61 8.09 0.04 0.40
C LEU A 61 6.80 0.40 1.15
N LEU A 62 5.65 0.28 0.49
CA LEU A 62 4.34 0.42 1.12
C LEU A 62 3.90 -0.92 1.70
N VAL A 63 3.69 -0.98 3.01
CA VAL A 63 3.17 -2.15 3.72
C VAL A 63 1.69 -1.95 3.95
N ARG A 64 0.87 -2.86 3.43
CA ARG A 64 -0.59 -2.88 3.62
C ARG A 64 -0.96 -3.45 5.00
N PRO A 65 -2.18 -3.23 5.50
CA PRO A 65 -2.65 -3.83 6.75
C PRO A 65 -2.56 -5.36 6.76
N ASP A 66 -2.68 -6.00 5.60
CA ASP A 66 -2.56 -7.46 5.40
C ASP A 66 -1.10 -7.96 5.45
N GLY A 67 -0.13 -7.06 5.61
CA GLY A 67 1.31 -7.36 5.57
C GLY A 67 1.89 -7.47 4.15
N SER A 68 1.06 -7.47 3.11
CA SER A 68 1.51 -7.43 1.72
C SER A 68 2.28 -6.14 1.41
N THR A 69 3.25 -6.21 0.49
CA THR A 69 4.15 -5.10 0.20
C THR A 69 4.15 -4.73 -1.27
N ILE A 70 4.24 -3.43 -1.54
CA ILE A 70 4.27 -2.87 -2.90
C ILE A 70 5.31 -1.76 -2.94
N ASN A 71 6.12 -1.74 -4.01
CA ASN A 71 7.08 -0.67 -4.25
C ASN A 71 6.39 0.50 -4.95
N ILE A 72 6.37 1.66 -4.30
CA ILE A 72 5.78 2.90 -4.83
C ILE A 72 6.84 4.00 -4.92
N ARG A 73 6.55 5.07 -5.66
CA ARG A 73 7.37 6.28 -5.69
C ARG A 73 6.75 7.34 -4.79
N TYR A 74 7.52 7.89 -3.85
CA TYR A 74 7.07 8.87 -2.87
C TYR A 74 7.94 10.13 -2.87
N LYS A 75 7.39 11.25 -2.37
CA LYS A 75 8.09 12.54 -2.37
C LYS A 75 9.27 12.56 -1.42
N GLU A 76 9.09 11.98 -0.24
CA GLU A 76 10.12 11.92 0.79
C GLU A 76 10.91 10.61 0.69
N PRO A 77 12.22 10.64 0.99
CA PRO A 77 13.07 9.44 0.98
C PRO A 77 12.83 8.59 2.24
N ARG A 78 11.61 8.04 2.38
CA ARG A 78 11.27 7.08 3.43
C ARG A 78 11.57 5.67 2.96
N ARG A 79 12.04 4.81 3.84
CA ARG A 79 12.36 3.42 3.47
C ARG A 79 11.12 2.53 3.46
N ILE A 80 10.22 2.73 4.43
CA ILE A 80 9.00 1.95 4.64
C ILE A 80 7.86 2.90 5.04
N ILE A 81 6.68 2.71 4.47
CA ILE A 81 5.43 3.36 4.89
C ILE A 81 4.44 2.26 5.27
N MET A 82 3.93 2.30 6.50
CA MET A 82 2.94 1.34 6.98
C MET A 82 1.54 1.94 6.87
N MET A 83 0.65 1.25 6.17
CA MET A 83 -0.76 1.62 6.13
C MET A 83 -1.45 1.22 7.43
N PRO A 84 -2.19 2.13 8.07
CA PRO A 84 -3.01 1.78 9.21
C PRO A 84 -4.15 0.86 8.80
N VAL A 85 -4.66 0.09 9.75
CA VAL A 85 -5.90 -0.65 9.58
C VAL A 85 -7.07 0.32 9.74
N ASP A 86 -8.01 0.28 8.80
CA ASP A 86 -9.24 1.05 8.89
C ASP A 86 -10.17 0.45 9.95
N ILE A 87 -10.69 1.28 10.86
CA ILE A 87 -11.54 0.85 11.97
C ILE A 87 -12.99 0.65 11.50
N THR A 88 -13.39 1.33 10.43
CA THR A 88 -14.76 1.31 9.92
C THR A 88 -15.08 0.05 9.14
N SER A 89 -14.07 -0.58 8.54
CA SER A 89 -14.21 -1.81 7.77
C SER A 89 -14.16 -3.09 8.62
N LEU A 90 -13.68 -3.01 9.87
CA LEU A 90 -13.57 -4.16 10.77
C LEU A 90 -14.95 -4.58 11.29
N SER A 91 -15.08 -5.88 11.57
CA SER A 91 -16.24 -6.39 12.30
C SER A 91 -16.27 -5.82 13.73
N GLU A 92 -17.47 -5.74 14.31
CA GLU A 92 -17.63 -5.21 15.67
C GLU A 92 -16.84 -6.02 16.71
N GLU A 93 -16.70 -7.32 16.49
CA GLU A 93 -15.99 -8.24 17.38
C GLU A 93 -14.48 -7.98 17.35
N GLU A 94 -13.89 -7.83 16.16
CA GLU A 94 -12.48 -7.52 15.99
C GLU A 94 -12.16 -6.12 16.54
N ARG A 95 -13.05 -5.17 16.30
CA ARG A 95 -12.95 -3.82 16.84
C ARG A 95 -12.95 -3.83 18.37
N LYS A 96 -13.90 -4.53 19.02
CA LYS A 96 -13.95 -4.69 20.48
C LYS A 96 -12.68 -5.36 21.00
N THR A 97 -12.19 -6.40 20.32
CA THR A 97 -10.95 -7.10 20.69
C THR A 97 -9.73 -6.19 20.62
N ARG A 98 -9.62 -5.34 19.59
CA ARG A 98 -8.53 -4.36 19.48
C ARG A 98 -8.59 -3.28 20.56
N ILE A 99 -9.78 -2.78 20.90
CA ILE A 99 -9.97 -1.83 22.01
C ILE A 99 -9.51 -2.47 23.33
N ARG A 100 -9.95 -3.71 23.61
CA ARG A 100 -9.50 -4.48 24.78
C ARG A 100 -8.00 -4.74 24.82
N LYS A 101 -7.34 -4.89 23.67
CA LYS A 101 -5.87 -5.04 23.58
C LYS A 101 -5.14 -3.71 23.77
N ARG A 102 -5.74 -2.60 23.31
CA ARG A 102 -5.20 -1.25 23.46
C ARG A 102 -5.26 -0.80 24.92
N ASP A 103 -6.40 -1.03 25.57
CA ASP A 103 -6.58 -0.70 26.98
C ASP A 103 -5.80 -1.72 27.82
N PRO A 104 -4.80 -1.28 28.61
CA PRO A 104 -4.08 -2.21 29.48
C PRO A 104 -5.10 -2.84 30.43
N LYS A 105 -5.04 -4.16 30.62
CA LYS A 105 -5.87 -4.86 31.61
C LYS A 105 -5.58 -4.24 32.98
N LYS A 106 -6.43 -3.29 33.40
CA LYS A 106 -6.43 -2.78 34.77
C LYS A 106 -6.69 -3.98 35.67
N GLY A 107 -5.67 -4.45 36.40
CA GLY A 107 -5.91 -5.29 37.56
C GLY A 107 -5.37 -6.72 37.58
N VAL A 108 -4.36 -7.12 36.78
CA VAL A 108 -3.56 -8.31 37.18
C VAL A 108 -2.57 -7.96 38.32
N ALA A 109 -2.40 -6.67 38.62
CA ALA A 109 -1.55 -6.16 39.71
C ALA A 109 -2.30 -5.85 41.01
N LYS A 110 -3.49 -6.41 41.19
CA LYS A 110 -3.85 -7.03 42.45
C LYS A 110 -4.13 -8.49 42.07
N ARG A 111 -3.10 -9.32 41.91
CA ARG A 111 -2.64 -10.10 43.07
C ARG A 111 -3.09 -9.40 44.34
N ASN A 112 -4.37 -9.55 44.67
CA ASN A 112 -4.65 -9.77 46.06
C ASN A 112 -3.61 -10.81 46.44
N ASN A 113 -2.78 -10.48 47.41
CA ASN A 113 -2.35 -11.54 48.27
C ASN A 113 -3.66 -12.28 48.54
N ASP A 114 -3.86 -13.43 47.91
CA ASP A 114 -4.69 -14.45 48.51
C ASP A 114 -3.88 -14.81 49.77
N GLU A 115 -3.83 -13.86 50.72
CA GLU A 115 -3.61 -14.10 52.11
C GLU A 115 -4.80 -14.99 52.41
N PHE A 116 -4.56 -16.29 52.23
CA PHE A 116 -5.37 -17.31 52.85
C PHE A 116 -5.41 -16.88 54.31
N GLU A 117 -6.57 -16.43 54.76
CA GLU A 117 -6.79 -16.15 56.17
C GLU A 117 -6.52 -17.48 56.89
N ASP A 118 -5.38 -17.56 57.58
CA ASP A 118 -4.97 -18.77 58.28
C ASP A 118 -5.87 -18.90 59.52
N ASP A 119 -6.82 -19.83 59.48
CA ASP A 119 -7.70 -20.20 60.60
C ASP A 119 -6.94 -20.91 61.73
N PHE A 120 -5.62 -20.76 61.82
CA PHE A 120 -4.76 -21.38 62.82
C PHE A 120 -5.18 -21.03 64.26
N LYS A 121 -5.61 -22.06 65.01
CA LYS A 121 -5.87 -21.98 66.44
C LYS A 121 -4.72 -22.64 67.21
N LEU A 122 -3.99 -21.84 67.98
CA LEU A 122 -2.86 -22.30 68.81
C LEU A 122 -3.29 -23.39 69.83
N GLU A 123 -4.53 -23.32 70.30
CA GLU A 123 -5.11 -24.20 71.31
C GLU A 123 -5.16 -25.67 70.87
N ASP A 124 -5.44 -25.93 69.59
CA ASP A 124 -5.56 -27.30 69.03
C ASP A 124 -4.23 -28.07 69.06
N TYR A 125 -3.12 -27.34 69.11
CA TYR A 125 -1.76 -27.87 69.06
C TYR A 125 -1.05 -27.91 70.41
N SER A 126 -1.67 -27.35 71.47
CA SER A 126 -1.12 -27.36 72.84
C SER A 126 -0.85 -28.77 73.37
N LYS A 127 -1.64 -29.76 72.92
CA LYS A 127 -1.50 -31.19 73.24
C LYS A 127 -0.15 -31.81 72.86
N PHE A 128 0.60 -31.19 71.97
CA PHE A 128 1.89 -31.70 71.48
C PHE A 128 3.13 -31.08 72.15
N TRP A 129 2.94 -30.14 73.09
CA TRP A 129 4.06 -29.40 73.67
C TRP A 129 4.85 -30.19 74.71
N LYS A 130 4.25 -31.22 75.31
CA LYS A 130 4.95 -32.12 76.23
C LYS A 130 5.41 -33.34 75.43
N LYS A 131 6.72 -33.49 75.29
CA LYS A 131 7.31 -34.74 74.78
C LYS A 131 7.19 -35.80 75.88
N THR A 132 6.44 -36.85 75.59
CA THR A 132 6.57 -38.14 76.29
C THR A 132 7.93 -38.75 75.94
#